data_AF-A0A356TML1-F1
#
_entry.id   AF-A0A356TML1-F1
#
_cell.length_a   1.000
_cell.length_b   1.000
_cell.length_c   1.000
_cell.angle_alpha   90.00
_cell.angle_beta   90.00
_cell.angle_gamma   90.00
#
_symmetry.space_group_name_H-M   'P 1'
#
loop_
_entity.id
_entity.type
_entity.pdbx_description
1 polymer ?
#
loop_
_entity_poly.entity_id
_entity_poly.type
_entity_poly.pdbx_seq_one_letter_code
_entity_poly.pdbx_strand_id
1 'polypeptide(L)'
;MRVLIAILLGACGAAPPPVPPAEGPGPSARIETCSPLRFLDRVADRPDFVRAASGIAAVEGGWVIAQDDLAWVAVRRPDGGLDALPLPAGPGGARIFEERLGNRDDKPDLESAVALPDGRALLFGSGASPGRVSVVIVDAAARATRVVDAAPLYAALRARTDLSGSELNLEGAAVVGDALWLFQRGNGAPRDGILPINAVVEIPLDALLAYLDGGPTPPLRRVRAFDLGRAGDVAYGFTDAASDGARVWFLASAEDSPDALRDGPILGTRVGTIEGERIRWGPVREPDGSPSQRKLEGLLIDGDAAWAVTDADDPDRASELCRLTLTRG
;
A
#
# COMPACT_ATOMS: atom_id res chain seq x y z
N MET A 1 -54.92 20.20 -23.36
CA MET A 1 -54.03 19.02 -23.29
C MET A 1 -52.66 19.52 -22.86
N ARG A 2 -52.38 19.54 -21.55
CA ARG A 2 -51.09 19.95 -20.98
C ARG A 2 -50.44 18.70 -20.38
N VAL A 3 -49.29 18.32 -20.92
CA VAL A 3 -48.49 17.18 -20.47
C VAL A 3 -47.75 17.60 -19.21
N LEU A 4 -47.97 16.87 -18.10
CA LEU A 4 -47.21 16.98 -16.87
C LEU A 4 -45.92 16.17 -17.05
N ILE A 5 -44.76 16.83 -16.97
CA ILE A 5 -43.45 16.17 -16.88
C ILE A 5 -43.21 15.88 -15.39
N ALA A 6 -43.18 14.61 -15.03
CA ALA A 6 -42.73 14.16 -13.72
C ALA A 6 -41.19 14.10 -13.73
N ILE A 7 -40.56 14.95 -12.93
CA ILE A 7 -39.13 14.90 -12.63
C ILE A 7 -38.92 13.76 -11.62
N LEU A 8 -38.28 12.66 -12.05
CA LEU A 8 -37.72 11.69 -11.12
C LEU A 8 -36.53 12.35 -10.40
N LEU A 9 -36.72 12.67 -9.13
CA LEU A 9 -35.63 12.97 -8.21
C LEU A 9 -34.85 11.66 -8.00
N GLY A 10 -33.61 11.63 -8.48
CA GLY A 10 -32.65 10.58 -8.20
C GLY A 10 -32.41 10.46 -6.70
N ALA A 11 -32.34 9.23 -6.21
CA ALA A 11 -32.00 8.93 -4.83
C ALA A 11 -30.63 9.54 -4.49
N CYS A 12 -30.60 10.44 -3.51
CA CYS A 12 -29.36 10.80 -2.81
C CYS A 12 -28.70 9.50 -2.34
N GLY A 13 -27.46 9.25 -2.77
CA GLY A 13 -26.60 8.28 -2.14
C GLY A 13 -26.54 8.56 -0.65
N ALA A 14 -26.68 7.52 0.19
CA ALA A 14 -26.58 7.66 1.62
C ALA A 14 -25.25 8.34 1.97
N ALA A 15 -25.29 9.36 2.83
CA ALA A 15 -24.07 9.95 3.37
C ALA A 15 -23.23 8.84 4.01
N PRO A 16 -21.90 8.83 3.82
CA PRO A 16 -21.03 7.88 4.50
C PRO A 16 -21.28 7.98 6.02
N PRO A 17 -21.20 6.85 6.75
CA PRO A 17 -21.43 6.84 8.18
C PRO A 17 -20.51 7.86 8.87
N PRO A 18 -20.98 8.57 9.90
CA PRO A 18 -20.19 9.58 10.59
C PRO A 18 -18.92 8.94 11.16
N VAL A 19 -17.76 9.45 10.74
CA VAL A 19 -16.46 8.99 11.23
C VAL A 19 -16.23 9.56 12.63
N PRO A 20 -15.94 8.72 13.64
CA PRO A 20 -15.61 9.22 14.97
C PRO A 20 -14.31 10.03 14.94
N PRO A 21 -14.26 11.21 15.60
CA PRO A 21 -13.03 12.00 15.70
C PRO A 21 -11.93 11.22 16.44
N ALA A 22 -10.66 11.48 16.13
CA ALA A 22 -9.52 10.85 16.81
C ALA A 22 -9.61 11.03 18.34
N GLU A 23 -9.63 9.92 19.07
CA GLU A 23 -9.68 9.91 20.54
C GLU A 23 -8.25 10.02 21.13
N GLY A 24 -7.97 11.12 21.85
CA GLY A 24 -6.72 11.29 22.62
C GLY A 24 -5.43 11.45 21.77
N PRO A 25 -4.24 11.56 22.39
CA PRO A 25 -3.00 11.54 21.64
C PRO A 25 -2.83 10.15 21.00
N GLY A 26 -2.85 10.10 19.67
CA GLY A 26 -2.51 8.87 18.95
C GLY A 26 -1.03 8.54 19.04
N PRO A 27 -0.62 7.37 18.53
CA PRO A 27 0.79 7.03 18.45
C PRO A 27 1.55 8.03 17.57
N SER A 28 2.85 8.16 17.79
CA SER A 28 3.74 8.97 16.94
C SER A 28 4.98 8.18 16.58
N ALA A 29 5.68 8.59 15.53
CA ALA A 29 6.98 8.02 15.18
C ALA A 29 8.05 9.11 15.10
N ARG A 30 9.28 8.73 15.39
CA ARG A 30 10.47 9.51 15.05
C ARG A 30 11.36 8.67 14.14
N ILE A 31 11.77 9.25 13.02
CA ILE A 31 12.81 8.70 12.16
C ILE A 31 14.14 8.87 12.89
N GLU A 32 14.85 7.76 13.10
CA GLU A 32 16.17 7.76 13.73
C GLU A 32 17.27 7.89 12.67
N THR A 33 17.23 7.03 11.67
CA THR A 33 18.19 6.98 10.57
C THR A 33 17.49 6.50 9.31
N CYS A 34 17.92 7.01 8.15
CA CYS A 34 17.58 6.45 6.85
C CYS A 34 18.87 6.11 6.12
N SER A 35 18.85 5.01 5.36
CA SER A 35 20.00 4.57 4.57
C SER A 35 19.53 4.11 3.19
N PRO A 36 20.22 4.49 2.11
CA PRO A 36 19.83 4.10 0.76
C PRO A 36 19.99 2.59 0.57
N LEU A 37 19.00 1.98 -0.08
CA LEU A 37 18.98 0.56 -0.40
C LEU A 37 19.72 0.34 -1.73
N ARG A 38 20.96 -0.17 -1.67
CA ARG A 38 21.82 -0.38 -2.84
C ARG A 38 22.16 -1.85 -3.05
N PHE A 39 22.00 -2.32 -4.27
CA PHE A 39 22.50 -3.62 -4.69
C PHE A 39 24.03 -3.55 -4.86
N LEU A 40 24.72 -4.65 -4.54
CA LEU A 40 26.18 -4.73 -4.71
C LEU A 40 26.56 -5.26 -6.09
N ASP A 41 25.64 -5.98 -6.74
CA ASP A 41 25.79 -6.50 -8.08
C ASP A 41 25.21 -5.55 -9.13
N ARG A 42 25.65 -5.73 -10.38
CA ARG A 42 25.14 -5.00 -11.53
C ARG A 42 24.49 -5.97 -12.50
N VAL A 43 23.23 -5.69 -12.83
CA VAL A 43 22.42 -6.46 -13.77
C VAL A 43 21.93 -5.49 -14.84
N ALA A 44 21.90 -5.90 -16.11
CA ALA A 44 21.70 -4.97 -17.23
C ALA A 44 20.30 -4.33 -17.27
N ASP A 45 19.28 -5.02 -16.78
CA ASP A 45 17.86 -4.63 -16.82
C ASP A 45 17.29 -4.35 -15.40
N ARG A 46 18.16 -3.91 -14.49
CA ARG A 46 17.82 -3.44 -13.14
C ARG A 46 18.80 -2.33 -12.70
N PRO A 47 18.33 -1.25 -12.05
CA PRO A 47 19.21 -0.30 -11.37
C PRO A 47 20.10 -0.96 -10.31
N ASP A 48 21.17 -0.26 -9.88
CA ASP A 48 22.05 -0.70 -8.79
C ASP A 48 21.52 -0.30 -7.39
N PHE A 49 20.26 0.11 -7.32
CA PHE A 49 19.54 0.43 -6.09
C PHE A 49 18.07 0.03 -6.17
N VAL A 50 17.43 -0.08 -5.01
CA VAL A 50 15.98 -0.20 -4.91
C VAL A 50 15.38 1.16 -5.23
N ARG A 51 14.40 1.19 -6.13
CA ARG A 51 13.63 2.39 -6.49
C ARG A 51 12.16 2.20 -6.13
N ALA A 52 11.50 3.32 -5.86
CA ALA A 52 10.07 3.42 -5.58
C ALA A 52 9.56 2.26 -4.70
N ALA A 53 10.22 2.10 -3.56
CA ALA A 53 9.93 1.07 -2.59
C ALA A 53 8.58 1.35 -1.91
N SER A 54 7.62 0.49 -2.22
CA SER A 54 6.18 0.68 -2.00
C SER A 54 5.56 -0.41 -1.12
N GLY A 55 6.40 -1.13 -0.36
CA GLY A 55 5.96 -2.13 0.59
C GLY A 55 7.12 -2.95 1.14
N ILE A 56 7.01 -3.40 2.39
CA ILE A 56 8.03 -4.23 3.03
C ILE A 56 7.40 -5.33 3.90
N ALA A 57 7.92 -6.55 3.82
CA ALA A 57 7.45 -7.68 4.62
C ALA A 57 8.60 -8.50 5.18
N ALA A 58 8.50 -8.94 6.44
CA ALA A 58 9.45 -9.86 7.04
C ALA A 58 9.20 -11.30 6.55
N VAL A 59 10.25 -11.95 6.07
CA VAL A 59 10.24 -13.34 5.64
C VAL A 59 11.32 -14.11 6.39
N GLU A 60 11.34 -15.43 6.26
CA GLU A 60 12.42 -16.22 6.85
C GLU A 60 13.78 -15.77 6.27
N GLY A 61 14.69 -15.36 7.16
CA GLY A 61 16.04 -14.97 6.77
C GLY A 61 16.15 -13.63 6.05
N GLY A 62 15.18 -12.73 6.15
CA GLY A 62 15.32 -11.40 5.56
C GLY A 62 14.02 -10.62 5.44
N TRP A 63 14.05 -9.58 4.61
CA TRP A 63 12.86 -8.79 4.25
C TRP A 63 12.67 -8.76 2.75
N VAL A 64 11.43 -8.82 2.31
CA VAL A 64 11.02 -8.58 0.93
C VAL A 64 10.60 -7.12 0.83
N ILE A 65 11.02 -6.44 -0.23
CA ILE A 65 10.66 -5.06 -0.53
C ILE A 65 10.07 -5.00 -1.94
N ALA A 66 8.83 -4.53 -2.03
CA ALA A 66 8.15 -4.25 -3.29
C ALA A 66 8.74 -2.99 -3.96
N GLN A 67 8.62 -2.93 -5.27
CA GLN A 67 9.00 -1.77 -6.09
C GLN A 67 7.89 -1.61 -7.12
N ASP A 68 7.25 -0.44 -7.19
CA ASP A 68 6.08 -0.23 -8.03
C ASP A 68 6.41 -0.24 -9.55
N ASP A 69 7.61 0.22 -9.89
CA ASP A 69 8.05 0.56 -11.25
C ASP A 69 9.08 -0.42 -11.82
N LEU A 70 9.35 -1.53 -11.12
CA LEU A 70 10.25 -2.60 -11.56
C LEU A 70 9.56 -3.98 -11.59
N ALA A 71 9.92 -4.78 -12.61
CA ALA A 71 9.64 -6.22 -12.63
C ALA A 71 10.68 -7.01 -11.80
N TRP A 72 10.98 -6.52 -10.60
CA TRP A 72 11.96 -7.05 -9.66
C TRP A 72 11.46 -6.88 -8.24
N VAL A 73 11.73 -7.86 -7.39
CA VAL A 73 11.49 -7.80 -5.95
C VAL A 73 12.83 -7.77 -5.24
N ALA A 74 13.05 -6.80 -4.35
CA ALA A 74 14.27 -6.74 -3.56
C ALA A 74 14.17 -7.65 -2.33
N VAL A 75 15.26 -8.32 -1.98
CA VAL A 75 15.35 -9.20 -0.81
C VAL A 75 16.55 -8.77 0.02
N ARG A 76 16.27 -8.22 1.21
CA ARG A 76 17.30 -7.81 2.17
C ARG A 76 17.67 -9.00 3.06
N ARG A 77 18.92 -9.43 2.99
CA ARG A 77 19.51 -10.50 3.79
C ARG A 77 19.77 -10.02 5.24
N PRO A 78 19.99 -10.93 6.21
CA PRO A 78 20.14 -10.55 7.62
C PRO A 78 21.40 -9.73 7.90
N ASP A 79 22.44 -9.91 7.08
CA ASP A 79 23.68 -9.12 7.12
C ASP A 79 23.52 -7.70 6.52
N GLY A 80 22.33 -7.37 6.02
CA GLY A 80 21.99 -6.10 5.39
C GLY A 80 22.28 -6.01 3.90
N GLY A 81 22.85 -7.04 3.28
CA GLY A 81 23.00 -7.09 1.83
C GLY A 81 21.67 -7.22 1.10
N LEU A 82 21.62 -6.75 -0.14
CA LEU A 82 20.43 -6.82 -0.99
C LEU A 82 20.67 -7.75 -2.18
N ASP A 83 19.74 -8.69 -2.36
CA ASP A 83 19.57 -9.47 -3.57
C ASP A 83 18.28 -9.00 -4.28
N ALA A 84 18.02 -9.49 -5.50
CA ALA A 84 16.69 -9.40 -6.08
C ALA A 84 16.22 -10.71 -6.71
N LEU A 85 14.90 -10.86 -6.78
CA LEU A 85 14.22 -11.93 -7.49
C LEU A 85 13.48 -11.32 -8.69
N PRO A 86 13.64 -11.88 -9.90
CA PRO A 86 12.97 -11.36 -11.07
C PRO A 86 11.48 -11.71 -11.04
N LEU A 87 10.66 -10.84 -11.62
CA LEU A 87 9.29 -11.16 -12.03
C LEU A 87 9.27 -11.53 -13.52
N PRO A 88 8.14 -11.92 -14.14
CA PRO A 88 8.03 -11.92 -15.58
C PRO A 88 8.30 -10.51 -16.15
N ALA A 89 9.02 -10.44 -17.26
CA ALA A 89 9.22 -9.16 -17.94
C ALA A 89 7.90 -8.72 -18.61
N GLY A 90 7.68 -7.41 -18.68
CA GLY A 90 6.57 -6.80 -19.39
C GLY A 90 6.75 -6.82 -20.91
N PRO A 91 5.88 -6.10 -21.65
CA PRO A 91 5.98 -5.96 -23.10
C PRO A 91 7.38 -5.57 -23.56
N GLY A 92 7.84 -6.18 -24.66
CA GLY A 92 9.18 -5.93 -25.20
C GLY A 92 10.34 -6.43 -24.32
N GLY A 93 10.06 -7.22 -23.28
CA GLY A 93 11.08 -7.66 -22.33
C GLY A 93 11.45 -6.61 -21.28
N ALA A 94 10.64 -5.55 -21.14
CA ALA A 94 10.89 -4.48 -20.19
C ALA A 94 10.79 -4.96 -18.73
N ARG A 95 11.67 -4.44 -17.88
CA ARG A 95 11.64 -4.63 -16.42
C ARG A 95 11.74 -3.35 -15.63
N ILE A 96 11.86 -2.23 -16.35
CA ILE A 96 11.93 -0.88 -15.83
C ILE A 96 10.79 -0.13 -16.50
N PHE A 97 9.92 0.48 -15.70
CA PHE A 97 8.73 1.16 -16.17
C PHE A 97 8.78 2.61 -15.71
N GLU A 98 8.97 3.55 -16.64
CA GLU A 98 9.08 4.97 -16.28
C GLU A 98 8.61 5.85 -17.42
N GLU A 99 8.22 7.08 -17.10
CA GLU A 99 7.71 8.06 -18.07
C GLU A 99 8.69 8.27 -19.24
N ARG A 100 10.00 8.31 -18.95
CA ARG A 100 11.07 8.52 -19.96
C ARG A 100 11.13 7.41 -21.01
N LEU A 101 10.63 6.22 -20.69
CA LEU A 101 10.56 5.07 -21.59
C LEU A 101 9.18 4.93 -22.26
N GLY A 102 8.20 5.75 -21.87
CA GLY A 102 6.84 5.72 -22.42
C GLY A 102 6.09 4.43 -22.12
N ASN A 103 6.47 3.71 -21.06
CA ASN A 103 5.92 2.40 -20.70
C ASN A 103 5.36 2.34 -19.26
N ARG A 104 5.08 3.49 -18.64
CA ARG A 104 4.52 3.57 -17.27
C ARG A 104 3.23 2.74 -17.11
N ASP A 105 2.41 2.68 -18.15
CA ASP A 105 1.14 1.95 -18.13
C ASP A 105 1.31 0.42 -18.03
N ASP A 106 2.51 -0.10 -18.33
CA ASP A 106 2.82 -1.53 -18.26
C ASP A 106 3.35 -1.97 -16.87
N LYS A 107 3.48 -1.04 -15.91
CA LYS A 107 4.06 -1.36 -14.59
C LYS A 107 3.16 -2.30 -13.79
N PRO A 108 3.73 -3.27 -13.04
CA PRO A 108 2.97 -4.16 -12.18
C PRO A 108 2.34 -3.42 -11.00
N ASP A 109 2.91 -2.27 -10.60
CA ASP A 109 2.37 -1.36 -9.59
C ASP A 109 2.15 -2.06 -8.25
N LEU A 110 3.18 -2.77 -7.79
CA LEU A 110 3.12 -3.49 -6.51
C LEU A 110 3.17 -2.46 -5.38
N GLU A 111 2.06 -2.20 -4.72
CA GLU A 111 1.90 -1.09 -3.74
C GLU A 111 1.68 -1.58 -2.30
N SER A 112 1.85 -2.88 -2.05
CA SER A 112 1.83 -3.40 -0.68
C SER A 112 2.52 -4.73 -0.59
N ALA A 113 3.04 -5.03 0.60
CA ALA A 113 3.70 -6.28 0.93
C ALA A 113 3.22 -6.80 2.28
N VAL A 114 2.99 -8.10 2.39
CA VAL A 114 2.60 -8.73 3.66
C VAL A 114 3.23 -10.10 3.82
N ALA A 115 3.69 -10.40 5.03
CA ALA A 115 4.22 -11.70 5.40
C ALA A 115 3.08 -12.71 5.66
N LEU A 116 3.28 -13.95 5.22
CA LEU A 116 2.39 -15.07 5.51
C LEU A 116 2.94 -15.90 6.68
N PRO A 117 2.06 -16.59 7.44
CA PRO A 117 2.49 -17.48 8.52
C PRO A 117 3.40 -18.64 8.09
N ASP A 118 3.40 -18.99 6.81
CA ASP A 118 4.25 -20.04 6.23
C ASP A 118 5.62 -19.54 5.75
N GLY A 119 5.97 -18.28 6.03
CA GLY A 119 7.26 -17.67 5.71
C GLY A 119 7.35 -17.04 4.32
N ARG A 120 6.34 -17.20 3.47
CA ARG A 120 6.23 -16.50 2.19
C ARG A 120 5.76 -15.05 2.37
N ALA A 121 5.83 -14.25 1.32
CA ALA A 121 5.19 -12.93 1.26
C ALA A 121 4.22 -12.83 0.08
N LEU A 122 3.20 -12.00 0.23
CA LEU A 122 2.33 -11.56 -0.86
C LEU A 122 2.60 -10.09 -1.15
N LEU A 123 2.73 -9.75 -2.43
CA LEU A 123 2.76 -8.37 -2.92
C LEU A 123 1.54 -8.14 -3.80
N PHE A 124 0.84 -7.02 -3.61
CA PHE A 124 -0.40 -6.73 -4.36
C PHE A 124 -0.18 -5.56 -5.31
N GLY A 125 -0.69 -5.71 -6.54
CA GLY A 125 -0.89 -4.56 -7.42
C GLY A 125 -1.88 -3.56 -6.83
N SER A 126 -1.79 -2.27 -7.17
CA SER A 126 -2.73 -1.25 -6.67
C SER A 126 -4.19 -1.49 -7.06
N GLY A 127 -4.43 -2.11 -8.22
CA GLY A 127 -5.76 -2.19 -8.80
C GLY A 127 -6.28 -0.89 -9.42
N ALA A 128 -5.46 0.15 -9.56
CA ALA A 128 -5.85 1.42 -10.20
C ALA A 128 -6.18 1.28 -11.70
N SER A 129 -5.60 0.27 -12.37
CA SER A 129 -5.88 -0.03 -13.77
C SER A 129 -6.02 -1.54 -14.03
N PRO A 130 -6.51 -1.96 -15.22
CA PRO A 130 -6.56 -3.37 -15.60
C PRO A 130 -5.20 -4.07 -15.62
N GLY A 131 -4.10 -3.34 -15.81
CA GLY A 131 -2.74 -3.90 -15.79
C GLY A 131 -2.18 -4.15 -14.39
N ARG A 132 -2.83 -3.64 -13.35
CA ARG A 132 -2.33 -3.56 -11.97
C ARG A 132 -3.07 -4.48 -11.01
N VAL A 133 -3.57 -5.61 -11.51
CA VAL A 133 -4.47 -6.54 -10.79
C VAL A 133 -3.81 -7.87 -10.44
N SER A 134 -2.49 -7.88 -10.30
CA SER A 134 -1.73 -9.09 -9.98
C SER A 134 -1.46 -9.23 -8.49
N VAL A 135 -1.29 -10.47 -8.03
CA VAL A 135 -0.71 -10.79 -6.73
C VAL A 135 0.57 -11.58 -6.96
N VAL A 136 1.68 -11.14 -6.37
CA VAL A 136 2.97 -11.81 -6.44
C VAL A 136 3.20 -12.57 -5.14
N ILE A 137 3.49 -13.86 -5.26
CA ILE A 137 3.90 -14.70 -4.14
C ILE A 137 5.41 -14.82 -4.18
N VAL A 138 6.05 -14.49 -3.07
CA VAL A 138 7.50 -14.51 -2.93
C VAL A 138 7.89 -15.56 -1.90
N ASP A 139 8.69 -16.52 -2.32
CA ASP A 139 9.39 -17.47 -1.45
C ASP A 139 10.87 -17.13 -1.48
N ALA A 140 11.31 -16.34 -0.50
CA ALA A 140 12.69 -15.86 -0.43
C ALA A 140 13.67 -17.00 -0.15
N ALA A 141 13.27 -18.00 0.63
CA ALA A 141 14.09 -19.16 0.95
C ALA A 141 14.33 -20.04 -0.30
N ALA A 142 13.29 -20.26 -1.09
CA ALA A 142 13.38 -20.97 -2.38
C ALA A 142 13.89 -20.07 -3.52
N ARG A 143 14.09 -18.77 -3.27
CA ARG A 143 14.42 -17.75 -4.28
C ARG A 143 13.48 -17.76 -5.49
N ALA A 144 12.18 -17.91 -5.21
CA ALA A 144 11.16 -18.07 -6.23
C ALA A 144 10.08 -16.98 -6.13
N THR A 145 9.56 -16.58 -7.29
CA THR A 145 8.41 -15.69 -7.42
C THR A 145 7.34 -16.37 -8.27
N ARG A 146 6.08 -16.13 -7.93
CA ARG A 146 4.93 -16.55 -8.74
C ARG A 146 3.96 -15.40 -8.86
N VAL A 147 3.67 -14.98 -10.09
CA VAL A 147 2.66 -13.96 -10.37
C VAL A 147 1.33 -14.64 -10.65
N VAL A 148 0.30 -14.22 -9.94
CA VAL A 148 -1.09 -14.66 -10.12
C VAL A 148 -1.89 -13.51 -10.70
N ASP A 149 -2.53 -13.74 -11.84
CA ASP A 149 -3.58 -12.84 -12.32
C ASP A 149 -4.76 -12.93 -11.35
N ALA A 150 -4.98 -11.85 -10.60
CA ALA A 150 -6.02 -11.78 -9.59
C ALA A 150 -7.21 -10.94 -10.04
N ALA A 151 -7.42 -10.75 -11.35
CA ALA A 151 -8.52 -9.94 -11.90
C ALA A 151 -9.91 -10.23 -11.25
N PRO A 152 -10.32 -11.49 -10.97
CA PRO A 152 -11.58 -11.75 -10.26
C PRO A 152 -11.66 -11.13 -8.85
N LEU A 153 -10.57 -11.19 -8.07
CA LEU A 153 -10.49 -10.55 -6.76
C LEU A 153 -10.59 -9.03 -6.88
N TYR A 154 -9.82 -8.42 -7.77
CA TYR A 154 -9.86 -6.97 -7.99
C TYR A 154 -11.21 -6.50 -8.53
N ALA A 155 -11.90 -7.29 -9.35
CA ALA A 155 -13.26 -7.00 -9.78
C ALA A 155 -14.24 -7.00 -8.60
N ALA A 156 -14.11 -7.96 -7.66
CA ALA A 156 -14.92 -7.99 -6.44
C ALA A 156 -14.65 -6.78 -5.53
N LEU A 157 -13.38 -6.36 -5.40
CA LEU A 157 -12.99 -5.18 -4.63
C LEU A 157 -13.59 -3.90 -5.25
N ARG A 158 -13.47 -3.72 -6.58
CA ARG A 158 -14.03 -2.56 -7.30
C ARG A 158 -15.57 -2.49 -7.25
N ALA A 159 -16.24 -3.63 -7.17
CA ALA A 159 -17.70 -3.68 -7.09
C ALA A 159 -18.25 -3.14 -5.74
N ARG A 160 -17.39 -3.00 -4.72
CA ARG A 160 -17.73 -2.46 -3.40
C ARG A 160 -17.36 -0.98 -3.34
N THR A 161 -18.29 -0.10 -3.71
CA THR A 161 -18.05 1.36 -3.66
C THR A 161 -17.87 1.92 -2.25
N ASP A 162 -18.32 1.19 -1.23
CA ASP A 162 -18.02 1.45 0.19
C ASP A 162 -16.60 1.03 0.61
N LEU A 163 -15.86 0.38 -0.29
CA LEU A 163 -14.42 0.12 -0.19
C LEU A 163 -13.64 0.97 -1.20
N SER A 164 -13.92 0.84 -2.50
CA SER A 164 -13.12 1.46 -3.56
C SER A 164 -13.32 2.97 -3.68
N GLY A 165 -14.41 3.52 -3.13
CA GLY A 165 -14.81 4.89 -3.44
C GLY A 165 -14.93 5.08 -4.95
N SER A 166 -14.43 6.21 -5.45
CA SER A 166 -14.40 6.53 -6.88
C SER A 166 -13.42 5.70 -7.71
N GLU A 167 -12.36 5.17 -7.09
CA GLU A 167 -11.29 4.43 -7.76
C GLU A 167 -10.55 3.53 -6.76
N LEU A 168 -10.38 2.25 -7.09
CA LEU A 168 -9.60 1.31 -6.26
C LEU A 168 -8.10 1.61 -6.40
N ASN A 169 -7.42 1.75 -5.27
CA ASN A 169 -5.99 1.96 -5.13
C ASN A 169 -5.52 1.36 -3.79
N LEU A 170 -5.11 0.08 -3.83
CA LEU A 170 -4.60 -0.63 -2.66
C LEU A 170 -3.18 -0.17 -2.36
N GLU A 171 -2.93 0.28 -1.13
CA GLU A 171 -1.60 0.75 -0.67
C GLU A 171 -1.28 0.24 0.73
N GLY A 172 -1.73 -0.97 1.06
CA GLY A 172 -1.31 -1.62 2.30
C GLY A 172 -1.97 -2.95 2.54
N ALA A 173 -1.25 -3.83 3.24
CA ALA A 173 -1.71 -5.18 3.52
C ALA A 173 -1.17 -5.67 4.87
N ALA A 174 -2.05 -6.19 5.73
CA ALA A 174 -1.65 -6.75 7.02
C ALA A 174 -2.38 -8.07 7.30
N VAL A 175 -1.65 -9.10 7.76
CA VAL A 175 -2.28 -10.30 8.31
C VAL A 175 -2.65 -10.05 9.76
N VAL A 176 -3.92 -10.29 10.11
CA VAL A 176 -4.49 -10.08 11.44
C VAL A 176 -5.30 -11.31 11.82
N GLY A 177 -4.75 -12.13 12.72
CA GLY A 177 -5.36 -13.41 13.08
C GLY A 177 -5.47 -14.33 11.87
N ASP A 178 -6.70 -14.69 11.50
CA ASP A 178 -7.04 -15.57 10.36
C ASP A 178 -7.48 -14.80 9.11
N ALA A 179 -7.29 -13.47 9.07
CA ALA A 179 -7.69 -12.62 7.96
C ALA A 179 -6.51 -11.83 7.38
N LEU A 180 -6.56 -11.58 6.08
CA LEU A 180 -5.84 -10.49 5.44
C LEU A 180 -6.69 -9.22 5.49
N TRP A 181 -6.09 -8.12 5.90
CA TRP A 181 -6.65 -6.78 5.78
C TRP A 181 -5.98 -6.06 4.61
N LEU A 182 -6.77 -5.57 3.66
CA LEU A 182 -6.29 -4.72 2.56
C LEU A 182 -6.71 -3.28 2.81
N PHE A 183 -5.79 -2.36 2.56
CA PHE A 183 -5.93 -0.94 2.81
C PHE A 183 -6.07 -0.19 1.49
N GLN A 184 -7.23 0.43 1.30
CA GLN A 184 -7.54 1.32 0.20
C GLN A 184 -7.11 2.74 0.54
N ARG A 185 -6.36 3.38 -0.36
CA ARG A 185 -6.05 4.81 -0.30
C ARG A 185 -7.16 5.65 -0.94
N GLY A 186 -7.56 6.71 -0.24
CA GLY A 186 -8.58 7.66 -0.68
C GLY A 186 -8.05 8.85 -1.49
N ASN A 187 -7.21 8.62 -2.50
CA ASN A 187 -6.59 9.66 -3.34
C ASN A 187 -7.16 9.77 -4.78
N GLY A 188 -8.10 8.93 -5.16
CA GLY A 188 -8.72 8.97 -6.49
C GLY A 188 -9.51 10.27 -6.76
N ALA A 189 -9.62 10.67 -8.02
CA ALA A 189 -10.50 11.77 -8.40
C ALA A 189 -11.99 11.39 -8.18
N PRO A 190 -12.87 12.31 -7.76
CA PRO A 190 -14.30 12.05 -7.71
C PRO A 190 -14.84 11.60 -9.08
N ARG A 191 -15.69 10.57 -9.09
CA ARG A 191 -16.25 9.99 -10.32
C ARG A 191 -17.69 9.56 -10.08
N ASP A 192 -18.59 9.91 -11.00
CA ASP A 192 -20.01 9.53 -10.95
C ASP A 192 -20.72 9.87 -9.62
N GLY A 193 -20.30 10.97 -8.97
CA GLY A 193 -20.83 11.40 -7.67
C GLY A 193 -20.31 10.62 -6.46
N ILE A 194 -19.36 9.71 -6.67
CA ILE A 194 -18.66 8.96 -5.62
C ILE A 194 -17.35 9.69 -5.30
N LEU A 195 -17.07 9.83 -4.00
CA LEU A 195 -15.82 10.41 -3.50
C LEU A 195 -14.78 9.31 -3.26
N PRO A 196 -13.48 9.63 -3.32
CA PRO A 196 -12.45 8.71 -2.83
C PRO A 196 -12.61 8.50 -1.32
N ILE A 197 -12.26 7.30 -0.85
CA ILE A 197 -12.37 6.93 0.57
C ILE A 197 -11.14 6.16 1.00
N ASN A 198 -10.68 6.39 2.22
CA ASN A 198 -9.77 5.46 2.88
C ASN A 198 -10.61 4.36 3.50
N ALA A 199 -10.30 3.11 3.17
CA ALA A 199 -11.08 1.99 3.67
C ALA A 199 -10.21 0.75 3.89
N VAL A 200 -10.70 -0.13 4.75
CA VAL A 200 -10.08 -1.43 5.03
C VAL A 200 -11.10 -2.52 4.78
N VAL A 201 -10.71 -3.56 4.06
CA VAL A 201 -11.51 -4.77 3.86
C VAL A 201 -10.80 -5.98 4.44
N GLU A 202 -11.58 -6.86 5.07
CA GLU A 202 -11.09 -8.13 5.58
C GLU A 202 -11.40 -9.26 4.59
N ILE A 203 -10.42 -10.13 4.36
CA ILE A 203 -10.53 -11.34 3.53
C ILE A 203 -10.04 -12.52 4.38
N PRO A 204 -10.82 -13.61 4.53
CA PRO A 204 -10.34 -14.81 5.22
C PRO A 204 -9.06 -15.32 4.54
N LEU A 205 -8.00 -15.50 5.33
CA LEU A 205 -6.66 -15.79 4.80
C LEU A 205 -6.63 -17.14 4.10
N ASP A 206 -7.30 -18.14 4.67
CA ASP A 206 -7.44 -19.48 4.08
C ASP A 206 -8.11 -19.44 2.70
N ALA A 207 -9.19 -18.68 2.55
CA ALA A 207 -9.91 -18.50 1.30
C ALA A 207 -9.07 -17.75 0.26
N LEU A 208 -8.31 -16.74 0.69
CA LEU A 208 -7.37 -16.03 -0.19
C LEU A 208 -6.27 -16.96 -0.69
N LEU A 209 -5.65 -17.75 0.18
CA LEU A 209 -4.60 -18.69 -0.21
C LEU A 209 -5.16 -19.76 -1.17
N ALA A 210 -6.35 -20.30 -0.90
CA ALA A 210 -7.03 -21.21 -1.80
C ALA A 210 -7.30 -20.58 -3.18
N TYR A 211 -7.73 -19.31 -3.22
CA TYR A 211 -7.92 -18.56 -4.47
C TYR A 211 -6.62 -18.42 -5.26
N LEU A 212 -5.52 -18.06 -4.59
CA LEU A 212 -4.20 -17.93 -5.22
C LEU A 212 -3.66 -19.26 -5.77
N ASP A 213 -4.21 -20.39 -5.32
CA ASP A 213 -3.93 -21.74 -5.83
C ASP A 213 -5.00 -22.24 -6.83
N GLY A 214 -5.83 -21.34 -7.36
CA GLY A 214 -6.82 -21.63 -8.41
C GLY A 214 -8.24 -21.90 -7.90
N GLY A 215 -8.51 -21.65 -6.61
CA GLY A 215 -9.83 -21.72 -6.01
C GLY A 215 -10.75 -20.54 -6.40
N PRO A 216 -11.97 -20.50 -5.84
CA PRO A 216 -12.93 -19.42 -6.11
C PRO A 216 -12.49 -18.09 -5.47
N THR A 217 -13.00 -16.97 -6.01
CA THR A 217 -12.78 -15.64 -5.41
C THR A 217 -13.22 -15.63 -3.95
N PRO A 218 -12.37 -15.16 -3.02
CA PRO A 218 -12.69 -15.20 -1.59
C PRO A 218 -13.78 -14.17 -1.25
N PRO A 219 -14.58 -14.42 -0.19
CA PRO A 219 -15.59 -13.46 0.23
C PRO A 219 -14.92 -12.22 0.85
N LEU A 220 -15.37 -11.04 0.45
CA LEU A 220 -15.04 -9.78 1.11
C LEU A 220 -15.90 -9.64 2.37
N ARG A 221 -15.25 -9.52 3.53
CA ARG A 221 -15.93 -9.41 4.83
C ARG A 221 -16.07 -7.94 5.22
N ARG A 222 -15.81 -7.63 6.48
CA ARG A 222 -16.05 -6.32 7.08
C ARG A 222 -15.29 -5.24 6.31
N VAL A 223 -16.03 -4.26 5.79
CA VAL A 223 -15.46 -3.05 5.18
C VAL A 223 -15.66 -1.89 6.16
N ARG A 224 -14.61 -1.10 6.38
CA ARG A 224 -14.62 0.06 7.26
C ARG A 224 -13.98 1.24 6.55
N ALA A 225 -14.68 2.36 6.45
CA ALA A 225 -14.10 3.61 5.98
C ALA A 225 -13.55 4.42 7.15
N PHE A 226 -12.48 5.18 6.90
CA PHE A 226 -11.80 6.00 7.90
C PHE A 226 -11.54 7.42 7.37
N ASP A 227 -11.61 8.40 8.26
CA ASP A 227 -11.08 9.74 8.05
C ASP A 227 -9.76 9.84 8.81
N LEU A 228 -8.67 10.06 8.09
CA LEU A 228 -7.31 10.15 8.64
C LEU A 228 -6.89 11.61 8.93
N GLY A 229 -7.85 12.54 8.76
CA GLY A 229 -7.67 13.97 8.86
C GLY A 229 -7.05 14.58 7.60
N ARG A 230 -6.63 15.85 7.73
CA ARG A 230 -6.08 16.65 6.63
C ARG A 230 -4.81 17.41 7.03
N ALA A 231 -3.98 17.74 6.05
CA ALA A 231 -2.91 18.73 6.13
C ALA A 231 -3.31 19.92 5.25
N GLY A 232 -3.79 21.01 5.86
CA GLY A 232 -4.50 22.05 5.11
C GLY A 232 -5.72 21.45 4.39
N ASP A 233 -5.78 21.64 3.08
CA ASP A 233 -6.87 21.14 2.23
C ASP A 233 -6.59 19.76 1.63
N VAL A 234 -5.50 19.08 2.00
CA VAL A 234 -5.13 17.75 1.46
C VAL A 234 -5.47 16.66 2.48
N ALA A 235 -6.22 15.64 2.07
CA ALA A 235 -6.56 14.51 2.93
C ALA A 235 -5.35 13.57 3.12
N TYR A 236 -5.23 12.98 4.29
CA TYR A 236 -4.31 11.85 4.48
C TYR A 236 -4.91 10.59 3.86
N GLY A 237 -4.09 9.84 3.14
CA GLY A 237 -4.41 8.51 2.62
C GLY A 237 -3.48 7.44 3.18
N PHE A 238 -3.98 6.21 3.36
CA PHE A 238 -3.12 5.08 3.74
C PHE A 238 -2.01 4.87 2.72
N THR A 239 -0.80 4.55 3.19
CA THR A 239 0.36 4.23 2.34
C THR A 239 1.08 2.94 2.73
N ASP A 240 0.83 2.38 3.92
CA ASP A 240 1.05 0.96 4.22
C ASP A 240 0.39 0.58 5.56
N ALA A 241 0.36 -0.72 5.87
CA ALA A 241 -0.01 -1.24 7.18
C ALA A 241 0.78 -2.48 7.58
N ALA A 242 0.99 -2.66 8.89
CA ALA A 242 1.63 -3.84 9.46
C ALA A 242 0.99 -4.21 10.80
N SER A 243 0.95 -5.50 11.14
CA SER A 243 0.46 -5.95 12.45
C SER A 243 1.59 -6.34 13.39
N ASP A 244 1.45 -6.00 14.67
CA ASP A 244 2.32 -6.50 15.76
C ASP A 244 1.68 -7.69 16.50
N GLY A 245 0.60 -8.26 15.95
CA GLY A 245 -0.21 -9.33 16.55
C GLY A 245 -1.24 -8.85 17.57
N ALA A 246 -1.07 -7.66 18.17
CA ALA A 246 -2.03 -7.07 19.10
C ALA A 246 -2.89 -5.98 18.44
N ARG A 247 -2.30 -5.21 17.53
CA ARG A 247 -2.92 -4.11 16.80
C ARG A 247 -2.42 -4.08 15.37
N VAL A 248 -3.10 -3.28 14.55
CA VAL A 248 -2.60 -2.91 13.23
C VAL A 248 -2.05 -1.51 13.30
N TRP A 249 -0.79 -1.35 12.90
CA TRP A 249 -0.16 -0.07 12.64
C TRP A 249 -0.36 0.30 11.17
N PHE A 250 -0.48 1.59 10.89
CA PHE A 250 -0.56 2.09 9.51
C PHE A 250 0.29 3.34 9.33
N LEU A 251 0.73 3.56 8.09
CA LEU A 251 1.26 4.82 7.60
C LEU A 251 0.20 5.54 6.78
N ALA A 252 0.25 6.87 6.81
CA ALA A 252 -0.57 7.69 5.95
C ALA A 252 0.15 8.96 5.53
N SER A 253 -0.03 9.36 4.29
CA SER A 253 0.58 10.57 3.71
C SER A 253 -0.49 11.50 3.16
N ALA A 254 -0.32 12.79 3.37
CA ALA A 254 -1.10 13.83 2.71
C ALA A 254 -0.31 14.32 1.48
N GLU A 255 -0.64 13.75 0.32
CA GLU A 255 0.00 14.08 -0.95
C GLU A 255 -0.92 14.96 -1.79
N ASP A 256 -0.42 16.13 -2.20
CA ASP A 256 -1.19 17.08 -3.01
C ASP A 256 -1.20 16.66 -4.49
N SER A 257 -1.93 15.59 -4.76
CA SER A 257 -2.00 14.93 -6.06
C SER A 257 -3.38 15.09 -6.71
N PRO A 258 -3.44 15.16 -8.05
CA PRO A 258 -4.71 15.34 -8.75
C PRO A 258 -5.51 14.03 -8.91
N ASP A 259 -4.88 12.85 -8.83
CA ASP A 259 -5.52 11.52 -8.75
C ASP A 259 -4.51 10.43 -8.30
N ALA A 260 -4.93 9.15 -8.32
CA ALA A 260 -4.12 8.00 -7.89
C ALA A 260 -3.01 7.58 -8.88
N LEU A 261 -2.93 8.20 -10.06
CA LEU A 261 -1.94 7.86 -11.08
C LEU A 261 -0.85 8.93 -11.23
N ARG A 262 -0.99 10.07 -10.55
CA ARG A 262 -0.14 11.25 -10.73
C ARG A 262 0.38 11.74 -9.38
N ASP A 263 1.68 11.93 -9.31
CA ASP A 263 2.39 12.21 -8.06
C ASP A 263 2.38 13.72 -7.73
N GLY A 264 2.50 14.03 -6.44
CA GLY A 264 2.40 15.39 -5.90
C GLY A 264 3.26 15.59 -4.65
N PRO A 265 3.42 16.83 -4.17
CA PRO A 265 4.23 17.07 -2.99
C PRO A 265 3.58 16.52 -1.70
N ILE A 266 4.40 15.91 -0.85
CA ILE A 266 3.97 15.42 0.46
C ILE A 266 3.93 16.58 1.47
N LEU A 267 2.73 16.88 1.97
CA LEU A 267 2.49 17.92 2.97
C LEU A 267 2.68 17.42 4.40
N GLY A 268 2.62 16.10 4.61
CA GLY A 268 2.97 15.49 5.88
C GLY A 268 2.73 13.98 5.90
N THR A 269 3.40 13.33 6.84
CA THR A 269 3.34 11.87 7.04
C THR A 269 2.95 11.55 8.49
N ARG A 270 2.11 10.53 8.66
CA ARG A 270 1.56 10.10 9.95
C ARG A 270 1.70 8.60 10.14
N VAL A 271 1.72 8.22 11.41
CA VAL A 271 1.58 6.84 11.84
C VAL A 271 0.34 6.73 12.72
N GLY A 272 -0.34 5.60 12.64
CA GLY A 272 -1.51 5.34 13.46
C GLY A 272 -1.68 3.88 13.82
N THR A 273 -2.68 3.61 14.65
CA THR A 273 -3.12 2.27 15.01
C THR A 273 -4.62 2.11 14.82
N ILE A 274 -5.01 0.88 14.46
CA ILE A 274 -6.40 0.42 14.42
C ILE A 274 -6.56 -0.69 15.47
N GLU A 275 -7.50 -0.48 16.39
CA GLU A 275 -7.87 -1.41 17.46
C GLU A 275 -9.40 -1.56 17.48
N GLY A 276 -9.91 -2.64 16.89
CA GLY A 276 -11.35 -2.81 16.66
C GLY A 276 -11.89 -1.76 15.70
N GLU A 277 -12.78 -0.88 16.18
CA GLU A 277 -13.30 0.26 15.41
C GLU A 277 -12.56 1.58 15.69
N ARG A 278 -11.66 1.58 16.66
CA ARG A 278 -10.94 2.79 17.06
C ARG A 278 -9.70 2.96 16.20
N ILE A 279 -9.56 4.16 15.66
CA ILE A 279 -8.40 4.58 14.90
C ILE A 279 -7.78 5.80 15.56
N ARG A 280 -6.46 5.78 15.77
CA ARG A 280 -5.70 6.88 16.39
C ARG A 280 -4.43 7.10 15.59
N TRP A 281 -3.96 8.34 15.51
CA TRP A 281 -2.75 8.68 14.78
C TRP A 281 -2.05 9.91 15.34
N GLY A 282 -0.81 10.07 14.93
CA GLY A 282 0.04 11.20 15.26
C GLY A 282 1.12 11.40 14.20
N PRO A 283 1.94 12.45 14.32
CA PRO A 283 2.92 12.79 13.31
C PRO A 283 4.07 11.78 13.29
N VAL A 284 4.64 11.59 12.11
CA VAL A 284 6.04 11.13 11.97
C VAL A 284 6.93 12.36 12.01
N ARG A 285 8.01 12.30 12.78
CA ARG A 285 9.00 13.39 12.92
C ARG A 285 10.36 12.99 12.36
N GLU A 286 11.04 13.94 11.75
CA GLU A 286 12.45 13.82 11.37
C GLU A 286 13.36 13.82 12.62
N PRO A 287 14.66 13.48 12.49
CA PRO A 287 15.59 13.51 13.60
C PRO A 287 15.68 14.86 14.34
N ASP A 288 15.46 15.97 13.65
CA ASP A 288 15.47 17.34 14.22
C ASP A 288 14.13 17.72 14.92
N GLY A 289 13.14 16.83 14.89
CA GLY A 289 11.82 17.01 15.50
C GLY A 289 10.78 17.69 14.60
N SER A 290 11.15 18.15 13.40
CA SER A 290 10.21 18.68 12.42
C SER A 290 9.24 17.59 11.92
N PRO A 291 8.01 17.94 11.47
CA PRO A 291 7.12 16.98 10.82
C PRO A 291 7.77 16.42 9.54
N SER A 292 7.69 15.11 9.34
CA SER A 292 8.23 14.47 8.14
C SER A 292 7.35 14.75 6.92
N GLN A 293 8.00 14.99 5.79
CA GLN A 293 7.43 15.09 4.44
C GLN A 293 7.97 13.97 3.54
N ARG A 294 8.45 12.87 4.13
CA ARG A 294 8.88 11.69 3.37
C ARG A 294 7.66 10.85 3.02
N LYS A 295 7.55 10.42 1.77
CA LYS A 295 6.57 9.42 1.33
C LYS A 295 7.03 8.07 1.88
N LEU A 296 6.47 7.67 3.03
CA LEU A 296 6.74 6.37 3.64
C LEU A 296 5.68 5.39 3.15
N GLU A 297 6.08 4.40 2.37
CA GLU A 297 5.18 3.49 1.63
C GLU A 297 5.43 2.02 1.93
N GLY A 298 6.21 1.75 2.97
CA GLY A 298 6.23 0.43 3.56
C GLY A 298 6.48 0.54 5.05
N LEU A 299 5.83 -0.29 5.86
CA LEU A 299 5.98 -0.38 7.29
C LEU A 299 6.26 -1.82 7.68
N LEU A 300 7.30 -2.02 8.48
CA LEU A 300 7.59 -3.30 9.12
C LEU A 300 7.68 -3.10 10.62
N ILE A 301 6.98 -3.94 11.38
CA ILE A 301 7.14 -4.04 12.83
C ILE A 301 7.92 -5.32 13.12
N ASP A 302 9.07 -5.17 13.79
CA ASP A 302 9.98 -6.26 14.15
C ASP A 302 10.34 -6.15 15.64
N GLY A 303 9.55 -6.83 16.48
CA GLY A 303 9.65 -6.71 17.94
C GLY A 303 9.41 -5.29 18.42
N ASP A 304 10.42 -4.70 19.05
CA ASP A 304 10.38 -3.30 19.53
C ASP A 304 10.87 -2.29 18.48
N ALA A 305 11.36 -2.75 17.33
CA ALA A 305 11.80 -1.90 16.24
C ALA A 305 10.70 -1.75 15.19
N ALA A 306 10.66 -0.58 14.56
CA ALA A 306 9.89 -0.36 13.35
C ALA A 306 10.81 0.13 12.25
N TRP A 307 10.48 -0.26 11.02
CA TRP A 307 11.19 0.13 9.82
C TRP A 307 10.19 0.64 8.80
N ALA A 308 10.64 1.58 7.98
CA ALA A 308 9.87 2.01 6.83
C ALA A 308 10.75 2.13 5.60
N VAL A 309 10.15 1.97 4.42
CA VAL A 309 10.79 2.28 3.14
C VAL A 309 10.19 3.55 2.54
N THR A 310 10.99 4.27 1.76
CA THR A 310 10.56 5.51 1.12
C THR A 310 10.40 5.32 -0.38
N ASP A 311 9.39 5.97 -0.94
CA ASP A 311 9.38 6.37 -2.35
C ASP A 311 9.76 7.86 -2.44
N ALA A 312 10.54 8.22 -3.45
CA ALA A 312 10.97 9.59 -3.71
C ALA A 312 10.36 10.17 -4.99
N ASP A 313 9.53 9.39 -5.71
CA ASP A 313 8.96 9.71 -7.03
C ASP A 313 10.04 10.15 -8.05
N ASP A 314 11.26 9.66 -7.86
CA ASP A 314 12.44 10.00 -8.65
C ASP A 314 13.20 8.72 -9.02
N PRO A 315 13.13 8.28 -10.29
CA PRO A 315 13.73 7.01 -10.75
C PRO A 315 15.27 6.99 -10.67
N ASP A 316 15.91 8.15 -10.44
CA ASP A 316 17.36 8.29 -10.31
C ASP A 316 17.81 8.32 -8.82
N ARG A 317 16.86 8.24 -7.88
CA ARG A 317 17.13 8.22 -6.44
C ARG A 317 16.81 6.85 -5.84
N ALA A 318 17.73 6.38 -5.00
CA ALA A 318 17.51 5.18 -4.22
C ALA A 318 16.44 5.41 -3.15
N SER A 319 15.50 4.48 -3.05
CA SER A 319 14.66 4.33 -1.87
C SER A 319 15.52 4.11 -0.63
N GLU A 320 15.07 4.66 0.48
CA GLU A 320 15.76 4.53 1.76
C GLU A 320 15.03 3.55 2.66
N LEU A 321 15.79 2.82 3.46
CA LEU A 321 15.29 2.09 4.62
C LEU A 321 15.50 2.97 5.85
N CYS A 322 14.40 3.37 6.47
CA CYS A 322 14.35 4.21 7.65
C CYS A 322 14.03 3.39 8.90
N ARG A 323 14.80 3.58 9.97
CA ARG A 323 14.48 3.05 11.29
C ARG A 323 13.60 4.05 12.02
N LEU A 324 12.51 3.56 12.59
CA LEU A 324 11.53 4.35 13.34
C LEU A 324 11.53 3.95 14.82
N THR A 325 11.45 4.94 15.69
CA THR A 325 11.02 4.75 17.08
C THR A 325 9.53 5.05 17.17
N LEU A 326 8.74 4.05 17.55
CA LEU A 326 7.30 4.22 17.76
C LEU A 326 6.99 4.56 19.22
N THR A 327 6.23 5.62 19.42
CA THR A 327 5.67 5.97 20.73
C THR A 327 4.21 5.52 20.74
N ARG A 328 3.85 4.64 21.68
CA ARG A 328 2.48 4.17 21.86
C ARG A 328 1.65 5.28 22.53
N GLY A 329 0.51 5.62 21.94
CA GLY A 329 -0.51 6.52 22.51
C GLY A 329 -1.63 5.78 23.22
#